data_AF-A0A8H4ALJ8-F1
#
_entry.id   AF-A0A8H4ALJ8-F1
#
_cell.length_a   1.000
_cell.length_b   1.000
_cell.length_c   1.000
_cell.angle_alpha   90.00
_cell.angle_beta   90.00
_cell.angle_gamma   90.00
#
_symmetry.space_group_name_H-M   'P 1'
#
loop_
_entity.id
_entity.type
_entity.pdbx_description
1 polymer ?
#
loop_
_entity_poly.entity_id
_entity_poly.type
_entity_poly.pdbx_seq_one_letter_code
_entity_poly.pdbx_strand_id
1 'polypeptide(L)'
;MGYQLGPSNCVPLTGFIFFLCLLTFVNVPETTLSQDTSRLLGYPTWHPPIKGNDYNKSDSALLFSSLLMAITCYLAARWTAYLPSTRKLQTYFISDDSAPVSAYYFNRLLVLYNFNTMITLFALLIFDAGKFWVALGMIHNTTEFVVLVLIGSGGRLKNINFYGILLCYIILVYCGTLFIDWPYDAVFFKFQGLCFDYALMITFIRIYFNTKYELKHGDGAERIPLTNEEANPDDHLHDQQYGFVHHPCQLLILVFASAFHNVGNLIATVSIEDLLPSILSVLTYAITYPVYMYYVYVDTHSTSNYPTKRIYLPSTPGWKKFVIATISICCALLTVRLGAFLQARQDHQSHYNLNVNVVSY
;
A
#
# COMPACT_ATOMS: atom_id res chain seq x y z
N MET A 1 29.52 -10.11 -16.36
CA MET A 1 28.82 -11.01 -15.41
C MET A 1 28.56 -10.24 -14.13
N GLY A 2 27.32 -9.81 -13.89
CA GLY A 2 26.96 -9.25 -12.59
C GLY A 2 26.90 -10.38 -11.56
N TYR A 3 27.56 -10.23 -10.42
CA TYR A 3 27.42 -11.15 -9.29
C TYR A 3 25.94 -11.25 -8.90
N GLN A 4 25.30 -12.40 -9.14
CA GLN A 4 23.96 -12.65 -8.60
C GLN A 4 24.10 -12.95 -7.11
N LEU A 5 23.56 -12.07 -6.27
CA LEU A 5 23.54 -12.27 -4.83
C LEU A 5 22.62 -13.46 -4.49
N GLY A 6 23.22 -14.52 -3.94
CA GLY A 6 22.51 -15.71 -3.49
C GLY A 6 21.93 -15.58 -2.08
N PRO A 7 21.12 -16.55 -1.64
CA PRO A 7 20.51 -16.56 -0.30
C PRO A 7 21.56 -16.50 0.82
N SER A 8 22.73 -17.10 0.63
CA SER A 8 23.85 -17.11 1.58
C SER A 8 24.38 -15.71 1.92
N ASN A 9 24.18 -14.72 1.05
CA ASN A 9 24.62 -13.35 1.26
C ASN A 9 23.44 -12.46 1.64
N CYS A 10 22.32 -12.58 0.94
CA CYS A 10 21.15 -11.72 1.16
C CYS A 10 20.49 -11.94 2.54
N VAL A 11 20.32 -13.19 2.97
CA VAL A 11 19.62 -13.49 4.22
C VAL A 11 20.44 -13.02 5.44
N PRO A 12 21.75 -13.32 5.57
CA PRO A 12 22.54 -12.80 6.69
C PRO A 12 22.64 -11.28 6.67
N LEU A 13 22.85 -10.66 5.50
CA LEU A 13 22.92 -9.20 5.38
C LEU A 13 21.62 -8.52 5.82
N THR A 14 20.47 -9.04 5.40
CA THR A 14 19.17 -8.49 5.81
C THR A 14 18.88 -8.73 7.29
N GLY A 15 19.27 -9.88 7.84
CA GLY A 15 19.23 -10.13 9.28
C GLY A 15 20.10 -9.16 10.07
N PHE A 16 21.31 -8.86 9.58
CA PHE A 16 22.19 -7.87 10.19
C PHE A 16 21.61 -6.45 10.12
N ILE A 17 21.05 -6.04 8.98
CA ILE A 17 20.35 -4.75 8.84
C ILE A 17 19.17 -4.65 9.82
N PHE A 18 18.40 -5.73 9.97
CA PHE A 18 17.31 -5.78 10.94
C PHE A 18 17.81 -5.61 12.38
N PHE A 19 18.90 -6.29 12.73
CA PHE A 19 19.53 -6.10 14.04
C PHE A 19 19.98 -4.65 14.26
N LEU A 20 20.65 -4.04 13.28
CA LEU A 20 21.03 -2.61 13.35
C LEU A 20 19.81 -1.69 13.50
N CYS A 21 18.71 -1.99 12.81
CA CYS A 21 17.46 -1.27 12.94
C CYS A 21 16.91 -1.35 14.37
N LEU A 22 16.92 -2.53 15.00
CA LEU A 22 16.50 -2.70 16.40
C LEU A 22 17.39 -1.93 17.37
N LEU A 23 18.71 -1.87 17.13
CA LEU A 23 19.62 -1.09 17.97
C LEU A 23 19.27 0.40 18.02
N THR A 24 18.59 0.94 17.00
CA THR A 24 18.15 2.35 17.03
C THR A 24 17.12 2.64 18.12
N PHE A 25 16.44 1.60 18.65
CA PHE A 25 15.44 1.71 19.71
C PHE A 25 16.02 1.56 21.13
N VAL A 26 17.33 1.32 21.26
CA VAL A 26 17.99 1.30 22.56
C VAL A 26 17.95 2.69 23.16
N ASN A 27 17.57 2.79 24.44
CA ASN A 27 17.44 4.04 25.19
C ASN A 27 16.44 5.04 24.58
N VAL A 28 15.40 4.56 23.88
CA VAL A 28 14.26 5.41 23.54
C VAL A 28 13.53 5.74 24.84
N PRO A 29 13.44 7.03 25.22
CA PRO A 29 12.71 7.41 26.42
C PRO A 29 11.23 7.06 26.25
N GLU A 30 10.58 6.73 27.36
CA GLU A 30 9.12 6.63 27.39
C GLU A 30 8.52 7.97 26.95
N THR A 31 7.48 7.90 26.13
CA THR A 31 6.79 9.08 25.63
C THR A 31 5.55 9.34 26.48
N THR A 32 5.38 10.59 26.90
CA THR A 32 4.20 11.04 27.65
C THR A 32 3.28 11.85 26.73
N LEU A 33 2.94 11.27 25.58
CA LEU A 33 2.00 11.87 24.63
C LEU A 33 0.60 11.92 25.23
N SER A 34 0.03 13.11 25.34
CA SER A 34 -1.39 13.27 25.70
C SER A 34 -2.27 12.63 24.62
N GLN A 35 -3.39 12.04 25.03
CA GLN A 35 -4.37 11.47 24.12
C GLN A 35 -5.52 12.45 23.92
N ASP A 36 -5.95 12.67 22.67
CA ASP A 36 -7.14 13.48 22.39
C ASP A 36 -8.43 12.62 22.48
N THR A 37 -9.58 13.27 22.36
CA THR A 37 -10.89 12.63 22.40
C THR A 37 -11.70 12.94 21.14
N SER A 38 -12.41 11.93 20.64
CA SER A 38 -13.21 12.03 19.43
C SER A 38 -14.31 13.07 19.61
N ARG A 39 -14.41 13.99 18.66
CA ARG A 39 -15.35 15.12 18.71
C ARG A 39 -16.81 14.70 18.92
N LEU A 40 -17.25 13.61 18.27
CA LEU A 40 -18.66 13.22 18.25
C LEU A 40 -19.05 12.23 19.34
N LEU A 41 -18.12 11.38 19.78
CA LEU A 41 -18.41 10.28 20.71
C LEU A 41 -17.71 10.41 22.06
N GLY A 42 -16.70 11.28 22.19
CA GLY A 42 -15.93 11.47 23.42
C GLY A 42 -14.99 10.30 23.76
N TYR A 43 -14.89 9.28 22.90
CA TYR A 43 -13.93 8.19 23.10
C TYR A 43 -12.49 8.63 22.81
N PRO A 44 -11.49 8.04 23.50
CA PRO A 44 -10.08 8.35 23.24
C PRO A 44 -9.65 8.04 21.80
N THR A 45 -8.84 8.93 21.21
CA THR A 45 -8.31 8.79 19.85
C THR A 45 -6.85 8.36 19.85
N TRP A 46 -6.35 8.00 18.69
CA TRP A 46 -4.99 7.55 18.42
C TRP A 46 -4.12 8.66 17.84
N HIS A 47 -4.37 9.88 18.29
CA HIS A 47 -3.51 11.02 18.05
C HIS A 47 -3.51 11.92 19.29
N PRO A 48 -2.43 12.68 19.52
CA PRO A 48 -2.44 13.77 20.46
C PRO A 48 -3.28 14.95 19.94
N PRO A 49 -3.58 15.95 20.79
CA PRO A 49 -4.26 17.16 20.36
C PRO A 49 -3.53 17.83 19.19
N ILE A 50 -4.24 18.04 18.09
CA ILE A 50 -3.66 18.59 16.86
C ILE A 50 -3.39 20.09 17.04
N LYS A 51 -2.13 20.51 16.84
CA LYS A 51 -1.69 21.90 16.89
C LYS A 51 -2.35 22.69 15.75
N GLY A 52 -3.00 23.78 16.13
CA GLY A 52 -3.73 24.63 15.18
C GLY A 52 -4.93 23.92 14.54
N ASN A 53 -5.53 22.94 15.24
CA ASN A 53 -6.64 22.15 14.73
C ASN A 53 -7.75 23.03 14.15
N ASP A 54 -8.17 22.71 12.94
CA ASP A 54 -9.25 23.35 12.22
C ASP A 54 -10.08 22.25 11.56
N TYR A 55 -11.14 21.85 12.25
CA TYR A 55 -12.00 20.77 11.81
C TYR A 55 -12.63 21.02 10.44
N ASN A 56 -12.89 22.28 10.06
CA ASN A 56 -13.44 22.56 8.74
C ASN A 56 -12.44 22.20 7.64
N LYS A 57 -11.14 22.43 7.86
CA LYS A 57 -10.09 22.05 6.91
C LYS A 57 -9.90 20.54 6.85
N SER A 58 -9.82 19.88 8.00
CA SER A 58 -9.68 18.42 8.09
C SER A 58 -10.86 17.68 7.47
N ASP A 59 -12.09 18.08 7.84
CA ASP A 59 -13.32 17.46 7.34
C ASP A 59 -13.50 17.71 5.84
N SER A 60 -13.12 18.90 5.35
CA SER A 60 -13.14 19.20 3.91
C SER A 60 -12.17 18.30 3.14
N ALA A 61 -10.94 18.10 3.64
CA ALA A 61 -9.97 17.21 3.02
C ALA A 61 -10.47 15.75 3.01
N LEU A 62 -10.98 15.26 4.14
CA LEU A 62 -11.53 13.90 4.27
C LEU A 62 -12.73 13.67 3.34
N LEU A 63 -13.65 14.64 3.28
CA LEU A 63 -14.82 14.56 2.41
C LEU A 63 -14.42 14.59 0.93
N PHE A 64 -13.52 15.51 0.55
CA PHE A 64 -12.99 15.57 -0.81
C PHE A 64 -12.32 14.26 -1.23
N SER A 65 -11.41 13.73 -0.41
CA SER A 65 -10.75 12.44 -0.66
C SER A 65 -11.76 11.31 -0.81
N SER A 66 -12.72 11.22 0.12
CA SER A 66 -13.75 10.17 0.10
C SER A 66 -14.65 10.25 -1.13
N LEU A 67 -15.07 11.45 -1.54
CA LEU A 67 -15.89 11.65 -2.74
C LEU A 67 -15.16 11.27 -4.02
N LEU A 68 -13.89 11.69 -4.16
CA LEU A 68 -13.09 11.36 -5.34
C LEU A 68 -12.84 9.85 -5.42
N MET A 69 -12.56 9.21 -4.29
CA MET A 69 -12.44 7.75 -4.20
C MET A 69 -13.75 7.05 -4.52
N ALA A 70 -14.90 7.55 -4.06
CA ALA A 70 -16.22 7.00 -4.38
C ALA A 70 -16.50 7.02 -5.89
N ILE A 71 -16.26 8.16 -6.56
CA ILE A 71 -16.44 8.32 -8.01
C ILE A 71 -15.55 7.33 -8.77
N THR A 72 -14.26 7.30 -8.45
CA THR A 72 -13.30 6.43 -9.14
C THR A 72 -13.53 4.95 -8.85
N CYS A 73 -13.95 4.60 -7.63
CA CYS A 73 -14.36 3.26 -7.26
C CYS A 73 -15.58 2.80 -8.05
N TYR A 74 -16.60 3.65 -8.17
CA TYR A 74 -17.80 3.35 -8.95
C TYR A 74 -17.45 3.08 -10.42
N LEU A 75 -16.64 3.94 -11.03
CA LEU A 75 -16.19 3.77 -12.41
C LEU A 75 -15.40 2.46 -12.59
N ALA A 76 -14.43 2.18 -11.72
CA ALA A 76 -13.63 0.98 -11.82
C ALA A 76 -14.40 -0.31 -11.51
N ALA A 77 -15.37 -0.27 -10.60
CA ALA A 77 -16.30 -1.37 -10.38
C ALA A 77 -17.10 -1.69 -11.65
N ARG A 78 -17.51 -0.67 -12.42
CA ARG A 78 -18.16 -0.87 -13.72
C ARG A 78 -17.20 -1.44 -14.77
N TRP A 79 -15.98 -0.92 -14.84
CA TRP A 79 -14.95 -1.41 -15.77
C TRP A 79 -14.55 -2.87 -15.53
N THR A 80 -14.67 -3.32 -14.28
CA THR A 80 -14.31 -4.69 -13.87
C THR A 80 -15.52 -5.57 -13.59
N ALA A 81 -16.74 -5.13 -13.92
CA ALA A 81 -17.96 -5.90 -13.71
C ALA A 81 -17.92 -7.22 -14.50
N TYR A 82 -17.34 -7.17 -15.71
CA TYR A 82 -17.18 -8.33 -16.58
C TYR A 82 -15.74 -8.39 -17.11
N LEU A 83 -15.29 -9.60 -17.44
CA LEU A 83 -14.03 -9.77 -18.15
C LEU A 83 -14.16 -9.11 -19.54
N PRO A 84 -13.15 -8.36 -20.03
CA PRO A 84 -13.20 -7.80 -21.38
C PRO A 84 -13.43 -8.90 -22.42
N SER A 85 -14.41 -8.71 -23.30
CA SER A 85 -14.72 -9.66 -24.38
C SER A 85 -13.58 -9.76 -25.41
N THR A 86 -12.87 -8.65 -25.63
CA THR A 86 -11.76 -8.56 -26.58
C THR A 86 -10.46 -9.06 -25.95
N ARG A 87 -9.83 -10.08 -26.56
CA ARG A 87 -8.60 -10.70 -26.05
C ARG A 87 -7.43 -9.72 -25.92
N LYS A 88 -7.26 -8.80 -26.86
CA LYS A 88 -6.22 -7.74 -26.83
C LYS A 88 -6.31 -6.84 -25.58
N LEU A 89 -7.49 -6.72 -24.98
CA LEU A 89 -7.69 -5.94 -23.75
C LEU A 89 -7.40 -6.74 -22.49
N GLN A 90 -7.33 -8.07 -22.57
CA GLN A 90 -7.08 -8.92 -21.43
C GLN A 90 -5.60 -8.94 -21.05
N THR A 91 -5.36 -8.92 -19.74
CA THR A 91 -4.03 -9.01 -19.15
C THR A 91 -3.89 -10.31 -18.38
N TYR A 92 -2.73 -10.95 -18.49
CA TYR A 92 -2.42 -12.21 -17.84
C TYR A 92 -1.17 -12.10 -16.97
N PHE A 93 -1.25 -12.68 -15.78
CA PHE A 93 -0.09 -13.02 -14.97
C PHE A 93 0.58 -14.29 -15.49
N ILE A 94 1.88 -14.19 -15.67
CA ILE A 94 2.77 -15.29 -16.00
C ILE A 94 3.69 -15.51 -14.80
N SER A 95 3.72 -16.73 -14.27
CA SER A 95 4.53 -17.09 -13.11
C SER A 95 5.12 -18.47 -13.34
N ASP A 96 6.43 -18.58 -13.53
CA ASP A 96 7.17 -19.83 -13.79
C ASP A 96 6.40 -20.79 -14.75
N ASP A 97 6.52 -22.12 -14.58
CA ASP A 97 5.86 -23.13 -15.42
C ASP A 97 4.33 -23.26 -15.21
N SER A 98 3.71 -22.27 -14.56
CA SER A 98 2.27 -22.32 -14.29
C SER A 98 1.47 -21.74 -15.45
N ALA A 99 0.30 -22.34 -15.70
CA ALA A 99 -0.63 -21.85 -16.71
C ALA A 99 -0.99 -20.37 -16.44
N PRO A 100 -1.02 -19.51 -17.48
CA PRO A 100 -1.37 -18.09 -17.35
C PRO A 100 -2.66 -17.85 -16.59
N VAL A 101 -2.70 -16.74 -15.84
CA VAL A 101 -3.85 -16.38 -14.99
C VAL A 101 -4.34 -15.01 -15.37
N SER A 102 -5.64 -14.83 -15.56
CA SER A 102 -6.16 -13.48 -15.81
C SER A 102 -5.87 -12.54 -14.64
N ALA A 103 -5.38 -11.33 -14.93
CA ALA A 103 -5.21 -10.26 -13.97
C ALA A 103 -6.55 -9.62 -13.52
N TYR A 104 -7.68 -10.08 -14.07
CA TYR A 104 -9.03 -9.61 -13.74
C TYR A 104 -9.32 -9.57 -12.23
N TYR A 105 -8.99 -10.64 -11.50
CA TYR A 105 -9.21 -10.69 -10.05
C TYR A 105 -8.30 -9.73 -9.29
N PHE A 106 -7.10 -9.46 -9.79
CA PHE A 106 -6.23 -8.44 -9.21
C PHE A 106 -6.83 -7.04 -9.39
N ASN A 107 -7.35 -6.72 -10.58
CA ASN A 107 -8.03 -5.44 -10.81
C ASN A 107 -9.25 -5.28 -9.89
N ARG A 108 -10.08 -6.32 -9.74
CA ARG A 108 -11.20 -6.29 -8.79
C ARG A 108 -10.75 -6.13 -7.34
N LEU A 109 -9.62 -6.72 -6.97
CA LEU A 109 -9.07 -6.57 -5.63
C LEU A 109 -8.54 -5.15 -5.38
N LEU A 110 -7.97 -4.48 -6.39
CA LEU A 110 -7.64 -3.05 -6.30
C LEU A 110 -8.90 -2.17 -6.15
N VAL A 111 -9.99 -2.51 -6.84
CA VAL A 111 -11.29 -1.83 -6.64
C VAL A 111 -11.80 -2.02 -5.22
N LEU A 112 -11.74 -3.24 -4.69
CA LEU A 112 -12.10 -3.52 -3.29
C LEU A 112 -11.19 -2.76 -2.31
N TYR A 113 -9.90 -2.64 -2.65
CA TYR A 113 -8.95 -1.89 -1.83
C TYR A 113 -9.30 -0.41 -1.76
N ASN A 114 -9.63 0.22 -2.90
CA ASN A 114 -10.13 1.60 -2.92
C ASN A 114 -11.43 1.75 -2.13
N PHE A 115 -12.38 0.83 -2.30
CA PHE A 115 -13.66 0.86 -1.57
C PHE A 115 -13.47 0.79 -0.05
N ASN A 116 -12.67 -0.16 0.44
CA ASN A 116 -12.41 -0.34 1.87
C ASN A 116 -11.68 0.87 2.47
N THR A 117 -10.75 1.45 1.71
CA THR A 117 -10.04 2.67 2.12
C THR A 117 -10.97 3.89 2.14
N MET A 118 -11.87 4.01 1.16
CA MET A 118 -12.89 5.06 1.13
C MET A 118 -13.78 5.00 2.38
N ILE A 119 -14.26 3.81 2.74
CA ILE A 119 -15.03 3.62 3.98
C ILE A 119 -14.21 4.02 5.20
N THR A 120 -12.94 3.61 5.25
CA THR A 120 -12.02 3.91 6.34
C THR A 120 -11.80 5.42 6.50
N LEU A 121 -11.58 6.16 5.40
CA LEU A 121 -11.44 7.62 5.43
C LEU A 121 -12.75 8.31 5.82
N PHE A 122 -13.87 7.90 5.25
CA PHE A 122 -15.17 8.46 5.58
C PHE A 122 -15.51 8.25 7.07
N ALA A 123 -15.13 7.09 7.62
CA ALA A 123 -15.32 6.78 9.02
C ALA A 123 -14.54 7.68 9.99
N LEU A 124 -13.44 8.31 9.56
CA LEU A 124 -12.73 9.29 10.38
C LEU A 124 -13.61 10.51 10.68
N LEU A 125 -14.53 10.90 9.78
CA LEU A 125 -15.47 12.00 10.02
C LEU A 125 -16.43 11.71 11.20
N ILE A 126 -16.69 10.43 11.47
CA ILE A 126 -17.68 9.97 12.45
C ILE A 126 -17.01 9.54 13.75
N PHE A 127 -16.01 8.67 13.66
CA PHE A 127 -15.39 8.01 14.81
C PHE A 127 -14.09 8.65 15.26
N ASP A 128 -13.57 9.59 14.48
CA ASP A 128 -12.16 10.00 14.55
C ASP A 128 -11.21 8.80 14.38
N ALA A 129 -9.90 9.02 14.44
CA ALA A 129 -8.93 7.92 14.49
C ALA A 129 -8.93 7.31 15.89
N GLY A 130 -9.95 6.55 16.29
CA GLY A 130 -10.04 5.91 17.62
C GLY A 130 -10.26 4.40 17.58
N LYS A 131 -10.45 3.76 18.74
CA LYS A 131 -10.63 2.29 18.84
C LYS A 131 -11.80 1.73 18.02
N PHE A 132 -12.87 2.51 17.80
CA PHE A 132 -14.00 2.11 16.94
C PHE A 132 -13.64 2.13 15.45
N TRP A 133 -12.79 3.06 15.03
CA TRP A 133 -12.34 3.18 13.65
C TRP A 133 -11.43 2.01 13.23
N VAL A 134 -10.73 1.39 14.18
CA VAL A 134 -9.81 0.26 13.98
C VAL A 134 -10.41 -0.87 13.19
N ALA A 135 -11.68 -1.22 13.44
CA ALA A 135 -12.34 -2.28 12.70
C ALA A 135 -12.33 -2.01 11.19
N LEU A 136 -12.51 -0.75 10.79
CA LEU A 136 -12.51 -0.33 9.39
C LEU A 136 -11.08 -0.21 8.85
N GLY A 137 -10.17 0.40 9.63
CA GLY A 137 -8.74 0.44 9.29
C GLY A 137 -8.14 -0.96 9.07
N MET A 138 -8.54 -1.95 9.88
CA MET A 138 -8.11 -3.34 9.71
C MET A 138 -8.59 -3.93 8.38
N ILE A 139 -9.81 -3.63 7.93
CA ILE A 139 -10.33 -4.11 6.65
C ILE A 139 -9.47 -3.57 5.50
N HIS A 140 -9.08 -2.29 5.57
CA HIS A 140 -8.15 -1.68 4.62
C HIS A 140 -6.80 -2.44 4.58
N ASN A 141 -6.11 -2.61 5.72
CA ASN A 141 -4.83 -3.32 5.77
C ASN A 141 -4.94 -4.80 5.38
N THR A 142 -6.04 -5.46 5.75
CA THR A 142 -6.33 -6.84 5.37
C THR A 142 -6.41 -6.97 3.85
N THR A 143 -7.03 -6.00 3.17
CA THR A 143 -7.15 -6.02 1.72
C THR A 143 -5.78 -5.88 1.05
N GLU A 144 -4.92 -5.01 1.59
CA GLU A 144 -3.55 -4.87 1.13
C GLU A 144 -2.73 -6.16 1.29
N PHE A 145 -2.84 -6.82 2.45
CA PHE A 145 -2.23 -8.12 2.68
C PHE A 145 -2.73 -9.17 1.67
N VAL A 146 -4.02 -9.18 1.36
CA VAL A 146 -4.59 -10.08 0.34
C VAL A 146 -4.01 -9.78 -1.05
N VAL A 147 -3.79 -8.51 -1.41
CA VAL A 147 -3.12 -8.11 -2.68
C VAL A 147 -1.72 -8.70 -2.75
N LEU A 148 -0.92 -8.54 -1.69
CA LEU A 148 0.43 -9.08 -1.59
C LEU A 148 0.45 -10.61 -1.75
N VAL A 149 -0.46 -11.31 -1.08
CA VAL A 149 -0.52 -12.78 -1.16
C VAL A 149 -1.02 -13.25 -2.52
N LEU A 150 -1.99 -12.57 -3.14
CA LEU A 150 -2.47 -12.87 -4.49
C LEU A 150 -1.30 -12.83 -5.49
N ILE A 151 -0.54 -11.72 -5.48
CA ILE A 151 0.64 -11.55 -6.32
C ILE A 151 1.71 -12.61 -6.00
N GLY A 152 2.03 -12.78 -4.72
CA GLY A 152 3.05 -13.72 -4.25
C GLY A 152 2.71 -15.19 -4.51
N SER A 153 1.45 -15.48 -4.88
CA SER A 153 0.94 -16.80 -5.23
C SER A 153 0.64 -16.94 -6.73
N GLY A 154 1.25 -16.11 -7.57
CA GLY A 154 1.13 -16.21 -9.03
C GLY A 154 -0.25 -15.77 -9.57
N GLY A 155 -0.95 -14.89 -8.84
CA GLY A 155 -2.30 -14.43 -9.20
C GLY A 155 -3.43 -15.37 -8.75
N ARG A 156 -3.15 -16.36 -7.89
CA ARG A 156 -4.11 -17.38 -7.46
C ARG A 156 -4.13 -17.53 -5.94
N LEU A 157 -5.31 -17.45 -5.33
CA LEU A 157 -5.53 -17.83 -3.93
C LEU A 157 -6.19 -19.22 -3.89
N LYS A 158 -5.38 -20.27 -3.90
CA LYS A 158 -5.88 -21.67 -3.94
C LYS A 158 -5.79 -22.40 -2.60
N ASN A 159 -4.99 -21.91 -1.67
CA ASN A 159 -4.68 -22.62 -0.44
C ASN A 159 -5.66 -22.24 0.67
N ILE A 160 -6.44 -23.18 1.19
CA ILE A 160 -7.37 -22.94 2.31
C ILE A 160 -6.66 -22.41 3.56
N ASN A 161 -5.39 -22.80 3.77
CA ASN A 161 -4.58 -22.32 4.90
C ASN A 161 -4.40 -20.80 4.88
N PHE A 162 -4.53 -20.17 3.71
CA PHE A 162 -4.50 -18.71 3.60
C PHE A 162 -5.59 -18.06 4.47
N TYR A 163 -6.81 -18.59 4.46
CA TYR A 163 -7.91 -18.03 5.24
C TYR A 163 -7.68 -18.19 6.74
N GLY A 164 -7.04 -19.29 7.16
CA GLY A 164 -6.60 -19.47 8.55
C GLY A 164 -5.55 -18.44 8.96
N ILE A 165 -4.54 -18.21 8.12
CA ILE A 165 -3.50 -17.18 8.35
C ILE A 165 -4.13 -15.78 8.41
N LEU A 166 -5.07 -15.49 7.51
CA LEU A 166 -5.79 -14.22 7.45
C LEU A 166 -6.59 -13.98 8.74
N LEU A 167 -7.32 -15.00 9.20
CA LEU A 167 -8.09 -14.93 10.44
C LEU A 167 -7.17 -14.72 11.66
N CYS A 168 -6.06 -15.46 11.73
CA CYS A 168 -5.06 -15.27 12.78
C CYS A 168 -4.49 -13.84 12.76
N TYR A 169 -4.14 -13.30 11.59
CA TYR A 169 -3.67 -11.92 11.45
C TYR A 169 -4.71 -10.92 11.99
N ILE A 170 -5.98 -11.03 11.58
CA ILE A 170 -7.06 -10.13 12.02
C ILE A 170 -7.22 -10.19 13.55
N ILE A 171 -7.27 -11.40 14.13
CA ILE A 171 -7.41 -11.58 15.58
C ILE A 171 -6.21 -10.99 16.31
N LEU A 172 -4.98 -11.26 15.86
CA LEU A 172 -3.77 -10.75 16.49
C LEU A 172 -3.71 -9.23 16.47
N VAL A 173 -4.01 -8.60 15.33
CA VAL A 173 -4.02 -7.14 15.23
C VAL A 173 -5.11 -6.55 16.12
N TYR A 174 -6.33 -7.08 16.05
CA TYR A 174 -7.44 -6.58 16.85
C TYR A 174 -7.17 -6.70 18.36
N CYS A 175 -6.78 -7.90 18.82
CA CYS A 175 -6.42 -8.11 20.22
C CYS A 175 -5.25 -7.21 20.65
N GLY A 176 -4.21 -7.07 19.82
CA GLY A 176 -3.11 -6.15 20.09
C GLY A 176 -3.59 -4.72 20.31
N THR A 177 -4.46 -4.21 19.43
CA THR A 177 -5.01 -2.84 19.57
C THR A 177 -5.96 -2.65 20.76
N LEU A 178 -6.56 -3.73 21.26
CA LEU A 178 -7.43 -3.68 22.43
C LEU A 178 -6.64 -3.67 23.74
N PHE A 179 -5.62 -4.53 23.85
CA PHE A 179 -4.91 -4.80 25.10
C PHE A 179 -3.63 -3.99 25.29
N ILE A 180 -3.07 -3.41 24.23
CA ILE A 180 -1.93 -2.50 24.35
C ILE A 180 -2.47 -1.12 24.78
N ASP A 181 -1.73 -0.45 25.66
CA ASP A 181 -2.06 0.90 26.11
C ASP A 181 -1.55 1.97 25.15
N TRP A 182 -2.23 3.12 25.14
CA TRP A 182 -1.77 4.31 24.43
C TRP A 182 -0.38 4.75 24.94
N PRO A 183 0.54 5.20 24.06
CA PRO A 183 0.42 5.33 22.60
C PRO A 183 0.85 4.10 21.80
N TYR A 184 1.20 3.00 22.47
CA TYR A 184 1.79 1.83 21.84
C TYR A 184 0.79 1.05 20.98
N ASP A 185 -0.51 1.12 21.28
CA ASP A 185 -1.57 0.50 20.47
C ASP A 185 -1.69 1.14 19.09
N ALA A 186 -1.68 2.46 19.04
CA ALA A 186 -1.67 3.24 17.80
C ALA A 186 -0.38 2.99 17.00
N VAL A 187 0.77 2.97 17.67
CA VAL A 187 2.06 2.65 17.04
C VAL A 187 2.06 1.22 16.47
N PHE A 188 1.57 0.24 17.23
CA PHE A 188 1.45 -1.15 16.79
C PHE A 188 0.55 -1.26 15.55
N PHE A 189 -0.61 -0.59 15.57
CA PHE A 189 -1.53 -0.58 14.44
C PHE A 189 -0.92 0.09 13.20
N LYS A 190 -0.26 1.23 13.38
CA LYS A 190 0.40 1.95 12.28
C LYS A 190 1.56 1.16 11.70
N PHE A 191 2.37 0.53 12.56
CA PHE A 191 3.53 -0.26 12.19
C PHE A 191 3.16 -1.42 11.26
N GLN A 192 2.10 -2.18 11.57
CA GLN A 192 1.69 -3.29 10.70
C GLN A 192 1.20 -2.81 9.33
N GLY A 193 0.52 -1.67 9.26
CA GLY A 193 0.12 -1.06 7.97
C GLY A 193 1.33 -0.64 7.14
N LEU A 194 2.28 0.07 7.76
CA LEU A 194 3.52 0.48 7.10
C LEU A 194 4.31 -0.72 6.55
N CYS A 195 4.32 -1.86 7.25
CA CYS A 195 4.95 -3.07 6.74
C CYS A 195 4.36 -3.52 5.40
N PHE A 196 3.04 -3.45 5.25
CA PHE A 196 2.38 -3.79 3.99
C PHE A 196 2.59 -2.73 2.91
N ASP A 197 2.54 -1.45 3.27
CA ASP A 197 2.78 -0.33 2.35
C ASP A 197 4.15 -0.46 1.65
N TYR A 198 5.20 -0.71 2.43
CA TYR A 198 6.56 -0.89 1.90
C TYR A 198 6.66 -2.18 1.10
N ALA A 199 6.08 -3.29 1.58
CA ALA A 199 6.11 -4.56 0.88
C ALA A 199 5.40 -4.49 -0.49
N LEU A 200 4.28 -3.74 -0.56
CA LEU A 200 3.49 -3.56 -1.78
C LEU A 200 4.26 -2.73 -2.81
N MET A 201 4.86 -1.61 -2.39
CA MET A 201 5.72 -0.80 -3.24
C MET A 201 6.91 -1.60 -3.79
N ILE A 202 7.63 -2.33 -2.92
CA ILE A 202 8.75 -3.19 -3.33
C ILE A 202 8.28 -4.23 -4.35
N THR A 203 7.13 -4.86 -4.07
CA THR A 203 6.53 -5.85 -4.97
C THR A 203 6.19 -5.26 -6.34
N PHE A 204 5.54 -4.11 -6.42
CA PHE A 204 5.22 -3.46 -7.70
C PHE A 204 6.47 -3.07 -8.49
N ILE A 205 7.51 -2.55 -7.82
CA ILE A 205 8.81 -2.25 -8.44
C ILE A 205 9.40 -3.51 -9.05
N ARG A 206 9.41 -4.62 -8.30
CA ARG A 206 9.92 -5.92 -8.78
C ARG A 206 9.13 -6.43 -9.98
N ILE A 207 7.81 -6.33 -9.97
CA ILE A 207 6.97 -6.76 -11.10
C ILE A 207 7.30 -5.94 -12.35
N TYR A 208 7.40 -4.61 -12.24
CA TYR A 208 7.75 -3.76 -13.38
C TYR A 208 9.10 -4.15 -14.00
N PHE A 209 10.14 -4.25 -13.19
CA PHE A 209 11.48 -4.60 -13.70
C PHE A 209 11.54 -6.02 -14.25
N ASN A 210 10.89 -6.99 -13.59
CA ASN A 210 10.84 -8.36 -14.07
C ASN A 210 10.08 -8.46 -15.40
N THR A 211 8.90 -7.85 -15.49
CA THR A 211 8.10 -7.80 -16.72
C THR A 211 8.88 -7.14 -17.86
N LYS A 212 9.54 -6.01 -17.59
CA LYS A 212 10.38 -5.33 -18.58
C LYS A 212 11.56 -6.19 -19.03
N TYR A 213 12.17 -6.95 -18.12
CA TYR A 213 13.28 -7.84 -18.44
C TYR A 213 12.83 -9.00 -19.34
N GLU A 214 11.77 -9.70 -18.95
CA GLU A 214 11.22 -10.86 -19.68
C GLU A 214 10.69 -10.48 -21.07
N LEU A 215 10.07 -9.31 -21.22
CA LEU A 215 9.63 -8.82 -22.53
C LEU A 215 10.78 -8.45 -23.47
N LYS A 216 11.96 -8.12 -22.94
CA LYS A 216 13.13 -7.72 -23.73
C LYS A 216 14.09 -8.87 -24.01
N HIS A 217 14.24 -9.81 -23.08
CA HIS A 217 15.29 -10.85 -23.14
C HIS A 217 14.77 -12.27 -22.94
N GLY A 218 13.55 -12.46 -22.44
CA GLY A 218 12.93 -13.77 -22.34
C GLY A 218 12.24 -14.15 -23.64
N ASP A 219 11.65 -15.35 -23.68
CA ASP A 219 10.78 -15.80 -24.77
C ASP A 219 9.47 -14.97 -24.87
N GLY A 220 9.35 -13.85 -24.15
CA GLY A 220 8.13 -13.05 -24.06
C GLY A 220 7.67 -12.47 -25.40
N ALA A 221 8.60 -12.28 -26.34
CA ALA A 221 8.34 -11.89 -27.72
C ALA A 221 7.98 -13.07 -28.65
N GLU A 222 8.39 -14.30 -28.31
CA GLU A 222 8.28 -15.50 -29.18
C GLU A 222 7.31 -16.56 -28.65
N ARG A 223 6.81 -16.46 -27.41
CA ARG A 223 5.80 -17.38 -26.89
C ARG A 223 4.53 -17.26 -27.72
N ILE A 224 4.34 -18.31 -28.54
CA ILE A 224 3.16 -18.79 -29.26
C ILE A 224 1.90 -18.12 -28.70
N PRO A 225 1.01 -17.58 -29.55
CA PRO A 225 -0.26 -17.05 -29.10
C PRO A 225 -0.93 -18.09 -28.19
N LEU A 226 -1.60 -17.63 -27.12
CA LEU A 226 -2.16 -18.54 -26.11
C LEU A 226 -3.18 -19.54 -26.71
N THR A 227 -3.53 -19.40 -28.01
CA THR A 227 -4.21 -20.34 -28.92
C THR A 227 -3.76 -20.11 -30.38
N ASN A 228 -3.87 -21.13 -31.24
CA ASN A 228 -3.44 -21.17 -32.66
C ASN A 228 -4.20 -20.23 -33.63
N GLU A 229 -4.91 -19.22 -33.15
CA GLU A 229 -5.77 -18.34 -33.95
C GLU A 229 -5.30 -16.90 -33.81
N GLU A 230 -4.30 -16.43 -34.57
CA GLU A 230 -4.02 -14.99 -34.61
C GLU A 230 -3.18 -14.58 -35.83
N ALA A 231 -3.88 -14.28 -36.91
CA ALA A 231 -3.59 -13.16 -37.81
C ALA A 231 -4.87 -12.89 -38.61
N ASN A 232 -5.90 -12.33 -37.98
CA ASN A 232 -7.09 -11.88 -38.71
C ASN A 232 -6.86 -10.40 -39.11
N PRO A 233 -6.97 -10.04 -40.40
CA PRO A 233 -6.64 -8.70 -40.90
C PRO A 233 -7.48 -7.55 -40.32
N ASP A 234 -8.56 -7.83 -39.59
CA ASP A 234 -9.40 -6.84 -38.89
C ASP A 234 -8.77 -6.25 -37.61
N ASP A 235 -7.60 -6.73 -37.20
CA ASP A 235 -6.94 -6.29 -35.97
C ASP A 235 -6.54 -4.81 -35.97
N HIS A 236 -6.36 -4.19 -37.14
CA HIS A 236 -6.05 -2.76 -37.30
C HIS A 236 -7.28 -1.85 -37.12
N LEU A 237 -8.50 -2.35 -37.38
CA LEU A 237 -9.74 -1.60 -37.18
C LEU A 237 -10.08 -1.48 -35.68
N HIS A 238 -9.75 -2.51 -34.90
CA HIS A 238 -9.98 -2.52 -33.45
C HIS A 238 -9.03 -1.58 -32.68
N ASP A 239 -7.82 -1.35 -33.15
CA ASP A 239 -6.86 -0.45 -32.48
C ASP A 239 -7.28 1.03 -32.52
N GLN A 240 -8.16 1.45 -33.45
CA GLN A 240 -8.74 2.80 -33.46
C GLN A 240 -9.86 3.01 -32.44
N GLN A 241 -10.47 1.93 -31.93
CA GLN A 241 -11.58 2.01 -30.98
C GLN A 241 -11.14 2.05 -29.52
N TYR A 242 -9.92 1.57 -29.22
CA TYR A 242 -9.40 1.43 -27.86
C TYR A 242 -8.20 2.35 -27.61
N GLY A 243 -7.93 2.66 -26.35
CA GLY A 243 -6.70 3.38 -26.00
C GLY A 243 -5.46 2.54 -26.30
N PHE A 244 -4.31 3.17 -26.51
CA PHE A 244 -3.04 2.45 -26.71
C PHE A 244 -2.09 2.70 -25.54
N VAL A 245 -1.47 1.63 -25.03
CA VAL A 245 -0.44 1.74 -23.99
C VAL A 245 0.84 1.00 -24.36
N HIS A 246 1.98 1.63 -24.09
CA HIS A 246 3.29 1.00 -24.25
C HIS A 246 3.55 0.03 -23.09
N HIS A 247 3.26 -1.25 -23.28
CA HIS A 247 3.47 -2.26 -22.26
C HIS A 247 4.98 -2.52 -22.06
N PRO A 248 5.49 -2.63 -20.82
CA PRO A 248 4.78 -2.74 -19.54
C PRO A 248 4.71 -1.43 -18.72
N CYS A 249 4.82 -0.25 -19.35
CA CYS A 249 4.92 1.04 -18.66
C CYS A 249 3.69 1.38 -17.82
N GLN A 250 2.52 0.80 -18.10
CA GLN A 250 1.33 0.97 -17.25
C GLN A 250 1.54 0.45 -15.82
N LEU A 251 2.47 -0.48 -15.59
CA LEU A 251 2.82 -0.94 -14.23
C LEU A 251 3.50 0.15 -13.40
N LEU A 252 4.09 1.17 -14.03
CA LEU A 252 4.64 2.33 -13.30
C LEU A 252 3.55 3.13 -12.58
N ILE A 253 2.29 3.04 -13.03
CA ILE A 253 1.15 3.66 -12.36
C ILE A 253 0.98 3.06 -10.95
N LEU A 254 1.13 1.74 -10.80
CA LEU A 254 1.09 1.05 -9.51
C LEU A 254 2.27 1.45 -8.61
N VAL A 255 3.46 1.54 -9.19
CA VAL A 255 4.67 2.00 -8.47
C VAL A 255 4.48 3.43 -7.96
N PHE A 256 3.98 4.32 -8.81
CA PHE A 256 3.71 5.71 -8.44
C PHE A 256 2.66 5.81 -7.33
N ALA A 257 1.52 5.12 -7.48
CA ALA A 257 0.45 5.14 -6.47
C ALA A 257 0.92 4.63 -5.10
N SER A 258 1.63 3.50 -5.06
CA SER A 258 2.18 2.94 -3.81
C SER A 258 3.29 3.80 -3.20
N ALA A 259 4.13 4.45 -4.01
CA ALA A 259 5.12 5.41 -3.50
C ALA A 259 4.45 6.63 -2.87
N PHE A 260 3.42 7.18 -3.53
CA PHE A 260 2.67 8.33 -3.02
C PHE A 260 1.90 7.99 -1.73
N HIS A 261 1.36 6.77 -1.64
CA HIS A 261 0.74 6.23 -0.42
C HIS A 261 1.72 6.21 0.75
N ASN A 262 2.91 5.65 0.51
CA ASN A 262 3.99 5.59 1.49
C ASN A 262 4.42 6.97 1.95
N VAL A 263 4.51 7.96 1.06
CA VAL A 263 4.84 9.35 1.43
C VAL A 263 3.78 9.92 2.37
N GLY A 264 2.49 9.73 2.07
CA GLY A 264 1.41 10.16 2.95
C GLY A 264 1.46 9.51 4.33
N ASN A 265 1.68 8.19 4.38
CA ASN A 265 1.79 7.46 5.63
C ASN A 265 3.05 7.82 6.43
N LEU A 266 4.17 8.10 5.75
CA LEU A 266 5.37 8.65 6.37
C LEU A 266 5.07 10.00 7.03
N ILE A 267 4.49 10.95 6.28
CA ILE A 267 4.14 12.30 6.78
C ILE A 267 3.24 12.19 8.02
N ALA A 268 2.18 11.38 7.97
CA ALA A 268 1.28 11.20 9.10
C ALA A 268 1.97 10.55 10.32
N THR A 269 2.94 9.67 10.10
CA THR A 269 3.64 8.99 11.20
C THR A 269 4.66 9.90 11.88
N VAL A 270 5.34 10.76 11.11
CA VAL A 270 6.43 11.60 11.63
C VAL A 270 5.98 12.97 12.17
N SER A 271 4.75 13.38 11.86
CA SER A 271 4.21 14.69 12.23
C SER A 271 2.74 14.59 12.66
N ILE A 272 2.48 13.68 13.61
CA ILE A 272 1.13 13.33 14.07
C ILE A 272 0.42 14.48 14.81
N GLU A 273 1.16 15.46 15.34
CA GLU A 273 0.59 16.57 16.11
C GLU A 273 0.19 17.77 15.26
N ASP A 274 0.55 17.81 13.97
CA ASP A 274 0.39 19.02 13.16
C ASP A 274 -0.76 18.88 12.16
N LEU A 275 -1.58 19.93 12.04
CA LEU A 275 -2.73 19.95 11.13
C LEU A 275 -2.32 19.79 9.66
N LEU A 276 -1.32 20.55 9.20
CA LEU A 276 -0.93 20.56 7.79
C LEU A 276 -0.43 19.18 7.31
N PRO A 277 0.49 18.50 8.00
CA PRO A 277 0.85 17.11 7.71
C PRO A 277 -0.33 16.15 7.68
N SER A 278 -1.29 16.30 8.60
CA SER A 278 -2.51 15.47 8.63
C SER A 278 -3.35 15.65 7.35
N ILE A 279 -3.58 16.90 6.94
CA ILE A 279 -4.28 17.23 5.69
C ILE A 279 -3.51 16.71 4.47
N LEU A 280 -2.20 16.95 4.40
CA LEU A 280 -1.37 16.50 3.29
C LEU A 280 -1.39 14.97 3.17
N SER A 281 -1.35 14.26 4.30
CA SER A 281 -1.49 12.81 4.34
C SER A 281 -2.83 12.39 3.72
N VAL A 282 -3.96 12.94 4.17
CA VAL A 282 -5.30 12.64 3.62
C VAL A 282 -5.39 12.94 2.12
N LEU A 283 -4.77 14.02 1.65
CA LEU A 283 -4.73 14.36 0.22
C LEU A 283 -3.88 13.38 -0.60
N THR A 284 -2.90 12.70 0.00
CA THR A 284 -2.20 11.63 -0.72
C THR A 284 -3.12 10.46 -1.07
N TYR A 285 -4.10 10.14 -0.22
CA TYR A 285 -5.11 9.12 -0.50
C TYR A 285 -6.01 9.53 -1.67
N ALA A 286 -6.37 10.82 -1.77
CA ALA A 286 -7.09 11.38 -2.92
C ALA A 286 -6.33 11.25 -4.25
N ILE A 287 -5.02 10.99 -4.22
CA ILE A 287 -4.22 10.79 -5.43
C ILE A 287 -3.98 9.29 -5.63
N THR A 288 -3.45 8.60 -4.63
CA THR A 288 -3.08 7.18 -4.69
C THR A 288 -4.20 6.30 -5.23
N TYR A 289 -5.40 6.38 -4.65
CA TYR A 289 -6.47 5.44 -4.97
C TYR A 289 -7.12 5.72 -6.34
N PRO A 290 -7.42 6.97 -6.71
CA PRO A 290 -7.74 7.31 -8.09
C PRO A 290 -6.69 6.85 -9.10
N VAL A 291 -5.40 6.94 -8.77
CA VAL A 291 -4.34 6.45 -9.66
C VAL A 291 -4.34 4.92 -9.76
N TYR A 292 -4.63 4.17 -8.69
CA TYR A 292 -4.89 2.73 -8.80
C TYR A 292 -6.09 2.43 -9.71
N MET A 293 -7.16 3.24 -9.64
CA MET A 293 -8.33 3.05 -10.51
C MET A 293 -8.01 3.42 -11.96
N TYR A 294 -7.15 4.40 -12.18
CA TYR A 294 -6.63 4.72 -13.50
C TYR A 294 -5.78 3.59 -14.08
N TYR A 295 -4.96 2.90 -13.25
CA TYR A 295 -4.31 1.66 -13.68
C TYR A 295 -5.34 0.62 -14.13
N VAL A 296 -6.41 0.40 -13.36
CA VAL A 296 -7.49 -0.54 -13.72
C VAL A 296 -8.14 -0.16 -15.05
N TYR A 297 -8.38 1.13 -15.29
CA TYR A 297 -8.88 1.63 -16.57
C TYR A 297 -7.94 1.26 -17.72
N VAL A 298 -6.67 1.66 -17.63
CA VAL A 298 -5.66 1.39 -18.67
C VAL A 298 -5.53 -0.13 -18.91
N ASP A 299 -5.53 -0.93 -17.86
CA ASP A 299 -5.41 -2.37 -17.96
C ASP A 299 -6.64 -3.04 -18.60
N THR A 300 -7.82 -2.43 -18.54
CA THR A 300 -9.07 -3.03 -19.09
C THR A 300 -9.53 -2.41 -20.41
N HIS A 301 -9.09 -1.19 -20.74
CA HIS A 301 -9.59 -0.40 -21.87
C HIS A 301 -8.52 -0.02 -22.89
N SER A 302 -7.25 -0.37 -22.65
CA SER A 302 -6.18 -0.10 -23.62
C SER A 302 -5.58 -1.38 -24.20
N THR A 303 -5.36 -1.38 -25.52
CA THR A 303 -4.52 -2.36 -26.22
C THR A 303 -3.04 -2.02 -26.00
N SER A 304 -2.14 -2.87 -26.48
CA SER A 304 -0.71 -2.66 -26.30
C SER A 304 0.08 -2.95 -27.56
N ASN A 305 1.37 -2.62 -27.53
CA ASN A 305 2.36 -3.03 -28.54
C ASN A 305 2.58 -4.55 -28.63
N TYR A 306 1.91 -5.35 -27.80
CA TYR A 306 1.87 -6.81 -27.87
C TYR A 306 0.43 -7.31 -28.12
N PRO A 307 0.25 -8.48 -28.77
CA PRO A 307 -1.07 -9.08 -29.00
C PRO A 307 -1.87 -9.34 -27.72
N THR A 308 -1.17 -9.58 -26.60
CA THR A 308 -1.76 -9.75 -25.27
C THR A 308 -0.83 -9.16 -24.22
N LYS A 309 -1.39 -8.46 -23.23
CA LYS A 309 -0.62 -7.92 -22.11
C LYS A 309 -0.24 -9.05 -21.15
N ARG A 310 1.07 -9.20 -20.89
CA ARG A 310 1.63 -10.28 -20.06
C ARG A 310 2.44 -9.66 -18.92
N ILE A 311 1.95 -9.76 -17.70
CA ILE A 311 2.66 -9.31 -16.50
C ILE A 311 3.44 -10.51 -15.94
N TYR A 312 4.77 -10.44 -15.97
CA TYR A 312 5.63 -11.51 -15.47
C TYR A 312 5.88 -11.30 -13.98
N LEU A 313 5.26 -12.13 -13.16
CA LEU A 313 5.42 -12.10 -11.73
C LEU A 313 6.79 -12.67 -11.34
N PRO A 314 7.61 -11.94 -10.56
CA PRO A 314 8.95 -12.37 -10.24
C PRO A 314 8.94 -13.60 -9.33
N SER A 315 9.74 -14.62 -9.66
CA SER A 315 9.92 -15.78 -8.78
C SER A 315 10.39 -15.32 -7.39
N THR A 316 9.59 -15.68 -6.38
CA THR A 316 9.76 -15.24 -4.99
C THR A 316 9.85 -16.47 -4.07
N PRO A 317 10.94 -17.24 -4.13
CA PRO A 317 11.20 -18.34 -3.20
C PRO A 317 11.24 -17.84 -1.75
N GLY A 318 11.16 -18.77 -0.79
CA GLY A 318 11.05 -18.46 0.64
C GLY A 318 12.07 -17.43 1.15
N TRP A 319 13.33 -17.52 0.73
CA TRP A 319 14.36 -16.56 1.13
C TRP A 319 14.11 -15.13 0.60
N LYS A 320 13.54 -14.97 -0.61
CA LYS A 320 13.16 -13.65 -1.12
C LYS A 320 11.95 -13.10 -0.37
N LYS A 321 11.00 -13.95 0.00
CA LYS A 321 9.86 -13.56 0.86
C LYS A 321 10.37 -13.02 2.20
N PHE A 322 11.32 -13.73 2.81
CA PHE A 322 11.99 -13.30 4.04
C PHE A 322 12.67 -11.94 3.86
N VAL A 323 13.52 -11.78 2.85
CA VAL A 323 14.23 -10.52 2.56
C VAL A 323 13.26 -9.35 2.39
N ILE A 324 12.19 -9.51 1.63
CA ILE A 324 11.20 -8.45 1.39
C ILE A 324 10.47 -8.10 2.69
N ALA A 325 10.03 -9.11 3.45
CA ALA A 325 9.36 -8.89 4.73
C ALA A 325 10.29 -8.15 5.71
N THR A 326 11.55 -8.59 5.85
CA THR A 326 12.53 -7.96 6.73
C THR A 326 12.83 -6.52 6.32
N ILE A 327 13.04 -6.24 5.03
CA ILE A 327 13.28 -4.87 4.56
C ILE A 327 12.05 -3.99 4.84
N SER A 328 10.84 -4.49 4.59
CA SER A 328 9.61 -3.73 4.82
C SER A 328 9.39 -3.43 6.31
N ILE A 329 9.69 -4.40 7.18
CA ILE A 329 9.69 -4.22 8.64
C ILE A 329 10.73 -3.18 9.06
N CYS A 330 11.96 -3.25 8.54
CA CYS A 330 12.99 -2.25 8.83
C CYS A 330 12.54 -0.85 8.41
N CYS A 331 11.97 -0.69 7.23
CA CYS A 331 11.46 0.60 6.76
C CYS A 331 10.33 1.12 7.67
N ALA A 332 9.38 0.26 8.06
CA ALA A 332 8.31 0.62 8.99
C ALA A 332 8.85 1.04 10.37
N LEU A 333 9.80 0.27 10.93
CA LEU A 333 10.46 0.58 12.20
C LEU A 333 11.20 1.92 12.13
N LEU A 334 11.99 2.16 11.07
CA LEU A 334 12.72 3.41 10.89
C LEU A 334 11.78 4.62 10.76
N THR A 335 10.62 4.46 10.10
CA THR A 335 9.59 5.49 10.02
C THR A 335 9.00 5.83 11.38
N VAL A 336 8.61 4.82 12.17
CA VAL A 336 8.15 5.01 13.55
C VAL A 336 9.24 5.66 14.41
N ARG A 337 10.49 5.20 14.28
CA ARG A 337 11.63 5.73 15.03
C ARG A 337 11.88 7.20 14.72
N LEU A 338 11.79 7.58 13.45
CA LEU A 338 11.93 8.96 13.01
C LEU A 338 10.84 9.84 13.64
N GLY A 339 9.58 9.38 13.65
CA GLY A 339 8.49 10.10 14.32
C GLY A 339 8.75 10.30 15.81
N ALA A 340 9.12 9.22 16.52
CA ALA A 340 9.46 9.30 17.95
C ALA A 340 10.64 10.24 18.23
N PHE A 341 11.66 10.23 17.37
CA PHE A 341 12.80 11.14 17.49
C PHE A 341 12.42 12.61 17.30
N LEU A 342 11.60 12.91 16.28
CA LEU A 342 11.14 14.27 16.02
C LEU A 342 10.24 14.78 17.15
N GLN A 343 9.36 13.94 17.69
CA GLN A 343 8.54 14.26 18.85
C GLN A 343 9.40 14.63 20.06
N ALA A 344 10.33 13.75 20.45
CA ALA A 344 11.20 13.99 21.60
C ALA A 344 12.01 15.30 21.46
N ARG A 345 12.44 15.63 20.24
CA ARG A 345 13.13 16.88 19.96
C ARG A 345 12.23 18.11 20.16
N GLN A 346 10.97 18.05 19.75
CA GLN A 346 10.01 19.13 19.98
C GLN A 346 9.72 19.33 21.46
N ASP A 347 9.51 18.24 22.21
CA ASP A 347 9.26 18.27 23.65
C ASP A 347 10.42 18.95 24.40
N HIS A 348 11.66 18.58 24.10
CA HIS A 348 12.85 19.22 24.67
C HIS A 348 12.93 20.72 24.38
N GLN A 349 12.60 21.16 23.17
CA GLN A 349 12.60 22.58 22.81
C GLN A 349 11.53 23.37 23.56
N SER A 350 10.35 22.79 23.76
CA SER A 350 9.25 23.44 24.50
C SER A 350 9.62 23.66 25.97
N HIS A 351 10.20 22.65 26.63
CA HIS A 351 10.66 22.75 28.01
C HIS A 351 11.79 23.77 28.19
N TYR A 352 12.74 23.83 27.24
CA TYR A 352 13.82 24.82 27.29
C TYR A 352 13.29 26.26 27.22
N ASN A 353 12.35 26.53 26.29
CA ASN A 353 11.76 27.86 26.13
C ASN A 353 10.94 28.30 27.34
N LEU A 354 10.21 27.36 27.98
CA LEU A 354 9.49 27.64 29.23
C LEU A 354 10.46 28.04 30.35
N ASN A 355 11.58 27.34 30.50
CA ASN A 355 12.57 27.64 31.55
C ASN A 355 13.30 28.97 31.34
N VAL A 356 13.62 29.35 30.09
CA VAL A 356 14.24 30.65 29.79
C VAL A 356 13.29 31.82 30.13
N ASN A 357 12.00 31.68 29.84
CA ASN A 357 11.02 32.72 30.14
C ASN A 357 10.71 32.86 31.64
N VAL A 358 10.86 31.79 32.44
CA VAL A 358 10.65 31.84 33.90
C VAL A 358 11.84 32.50 34.63
N VAL A 359 13.05 32.43 34.09
CA VAL A 359 14.25 33.08 34.68
C VAL A 359 14.32 34.58 34.34
N SER A 360 13.41 35.08 33.48
CA SER A 360 13.40 36.46 32.97
C SER A 360 12.48 37.42 33.73
N TYR A 361 11.93 37.04 34.89
CA TYR A 361 11.04 37.87 35.70
C TYR A 361 11.62 38.23 37.06
#